data_AF-A0A2D6GVK4-F1
#
_entry.id   AF-A0A2D6GVK4-F1
#
_cell.length_a   1.000
_cell.length_b   1.000
_cell.length_c   1.000
_cell.angle_alpha   90.00
_cell.angle_beta   90.00
_cell.angle_gamma   90.00
#
_symmetry.space_group_name_H-M   'P 1'
#
loop_
_entity.id
_entity.type
_entity.pdbx_description
1 polymer ?
#
loop_
_entity_poly.entity_id
_entity_poly.type
_entity_poly.pdbx_seq_one_letter_code
_entity_poly.pdbx_strand_id
1 'polypeptide(L)'
;MATSAKKTVETAFETFSTTANETMKKSYERSMEMMGEVGELQKKNMEAFAESSRITTKGLEELGTRAASYSRDAFEKGVEAARSMGGAQSVQEAMEMQASFTKSAFEAYLEEMNAMTGMFASLVREASAPLNTQAGEFVSMMQKSA
;
A
#
# COMPACT_ATOMS: atom_id res chain seq x y z
N MET A 1 12.81 13.41 -69.88
CA MET A 1 12.57 12.32 -68.91
C MET A 1 13.72 12.14 -67.91
N ALA A 2 14.99 12.26 -68.32
CA ALA A 2 16.15 12.11 -67.41
C ALA A 2 16.21 13.13 -66.24
N THR A 3 15.81 14.40 -66.47
CA THR A 3 15.86 15.46 -65.45
C THR A 3 14.83 15.27 -64.32
N SER A 4 13.63 14.76 -64.64
CA SER A 4 12.61 14.44 -63.62
C SER A 4 13.03 13.25 -62.76
N ALA A 5 13.64 12.21 -63.35
CA ALA A 5 14.13 11.06 -62.61
C ALA A 5 15.27 11.45 -61.64
N LYS A 6 16.20 12.32 -62.07
CA LYS A 6 17.26 12.84 -61.21
C LYS A 6 16.71 13.65 -60.02
N LYS A 7 15.73 14.52 -60.28
CA LYS A 7 15.08 15.33 -59.23
C LYS A 7 14.31 14.46 -58.23
N THR A 8 13.63 13.40 -58.69
CA THR A 8 12.96 12.43 -57.82
C THR A 8 13.96 11.70 -56.91
N VAL A 9 15.12 11.31 -57.44
CA VAL A 9 16.17 10.65 -56.66
C VAL A 9 16.82 11.61 -55.64
N GLU A 10 17.09 12.85 -56.02
CA GLU A 10 17.61 13.89 -55.11
C GLU A 10 16.62 14.20 -53.97
N THR A 11 15.34 14.40 -54.29
CA THR A 11 14.31 14.64 -53.27
C THR A 11 14.09 13.41 -52.38
N ALA A 12 14.15 12.19 -52.93
CA ALA A 12 14.09 10.96 -52.13
C ALA A 12 15.29 10.84 -51.19
N PHE A 13 16.48 11.20 -51.65
CA PHE A 13 17.70 11.20 -50.84
C PHE A 13 17.67 12.27 -49.73
N GLU A 14 17.23 13.50 -50.04
CA GLU A 14 17.07 14.57 -49.04
C GLU A 14 16.00 14.23 -48.01
N THR A 15 14.86 13.69 -48.44
CA THR A 15 13.79 13.24 -47.54
C THR A 15 14.29 12.11 -46.65
N PHE A 16 14.95 11.11 -47.23
CA PHE A 16 15.54 10.01 -46.49
C PHE A 16 16.60 10.49 -45.49
N SER A 17 17.52 11.37 -45.92
CA SER A 17 18.59 11.90 -45.06
C SER A 17 18.03 12.74 -43.91
N THR A 18 17.01 13.56 -44.18
CA THR A 18 16.34 14.39 -43.16
C THR A 18 15.58 13.52 -42.16
N THR A 19 14.76 12.59 -42.63
CA THR A 19 14.03 11.64 -41.78
C THR A 19 14.99 10.74 -41.00
N ALA A 20 16.10 10.30 -41.60
CA ALA A 20 17.11 9.50 -40.91
C ALA A 20 17.80 10.31 -39.79
N ASN A 21 18.16 11.57 -40.04
CA ASN A 21 18.74 12.44 -39.03
C ASN A 21 17.76 12.75 -37.88
N GLU A 22 16.48 13.02 -38.18
CA GLU A 22 15.45 13.22 -37.16
C GLU A 22 15.19 11.95 -36.34
N THR A 23 15.17 10.79 -37.01
CA THR A 23 15.00 9.49 -36.33
C THR A 23 16.19 9.19 -35.42
N MET A 24 17.41 9.47 -35.87
CA MET A 24 18.61 9.35 -35.02
C MET A 24 18.56 10.30 -33.82
N LYS A 25 18.19 11.57 -34.02
CA LYS A 25 18.07 12.54 -32.92
C LYS A 25 17.03 12.10 -31.89
N LYS A 26 15.83 11.70 -32.34
CA LYS A 26 14.79 11.16 -31.46
C LYS A 26 15.23 9.89 -30.74
N SER A 27 15.96 8.99 -31.43
CA SER A 27 16.49 7.78 -30.81
C SER A 27 17.54 8.10 -29.74
N TYR A 28 18.36 9.13 -29.95
CA TYR A 28 19.35 9.59 -28.98
C TYR A 28 18.68 10.25 -27.76
N GLU A 29 17.74 11.16 -27.99
CA GLU A 29 16.94 11.80 -26.93
C GLU A 29 16.21 10.75 -26.07
N ARG A 30 15.55 9.78 -26.73
CA ARG A 30 14.86 8.66 -26.06
C ARG A 30 15.82 7.76 -25.29
N SER A 31 17.02 7.49 -25.83
CA SER A 31 18.04 6.72 -25.09
C SER A 31 18.52 7.45 -23.85
N MET A 32 18.69 8.78 -23.92
CA MET A 32 19.10 9.59 -22.76
C MET A 32 17.99 9.67 -21.72
N GLU A 33 16.73 9.81 -22.16
CA GLU A 33 15.54 9.80 -21.30
C GLU A 33 15.39 8.46 -20.57
N MET A 34 15.51 7.33 -21.29
CA MET A 34 15.44 5.99 -20.69
C MET A 34 16.53 5.74 -19.64
N MET A 35 17.75 6.23 -19.85
CA MET A 35 18.82 6.11 -18.84
C MET A 35 18.47 6.87 -17.55
N GLY A 36 17.87 8.06 -17.67
CA GLY A 36 17.38 8.83 -16.53
C GLY A 36 16.24 8.11 -15.80
N GLU A 37 15.24 7.63 -16.55
CA GLU A 37 14.07 6.92 -16.02
C GLU A 37 14.46 5.64 -15.27
N VAL A 38 15.44 4.87 -15.77
CA VAL A 38 15.94 3.65 -15.08
C VAL A 38 16.60 3.97 -13.73
N GLY A 39 17.41 5.04 -13.68
CA GLY A 39 18.02 5.49 -12.43
C GLY A 39 16.99 5.96 -11.41
N GLU A 40 15.97 6.69 -11.87
CA GLU A 40 14.84 7.08 -11.02
C GLU A 40 14.03 5.88 -10.53
N LEU A 41 13.77 4.89 -11.38
CA LEU A 41 13.04 3.68 -11.00
C LEU A 41 13.78 2.89 -9.91
N GLN A 42 15.11 2.76 -10.01
CA GLN A 42 15.90 2.14 -8.96
C GLN A 42 15.75 2.88 -7.62
N LYS A 43 15.81 4.22 -7.64
CA LYS A 43 15.62 5.05 -6.44
C LYS A 43 14.20 4.89 -5.87
N LYS A 44 13.17 5.01 -6.71
CA LYS A 44 11.76 4.89 -6.31
C LYS A 44 11.43 3.49 -5.75
N ASN A 45 12.06 2.43 -6.25
CA ASN A 45 11.94 1.09 -5.68
C ASN A 45 12.49 1.00 -4.25
N MET A 46 13.64 1.62 -3.98
CA MET A 46 14.19 1.68 -2.61
C MET A 46 13.29 2.49 -1.68
N GLU A 47 12.79 3.63 -2.14
CA GLU A 47 11.85 4.47 -1.40
C GLU A 47 10.54 3.71 -1.11
N ALA A 48 10.01 2.98 -2.08
CA ALA A 48 8.79 2.18 -1.93
C ALA A 48 8.98 1.07 -0.90
N PHE A 49 10.13 0.39 -0.90
CA PHE A 49 10.43 -0.63 0.11
C PHE A 49 10.57 -0.03 1.51
N ALA A 50 11.25 1.13 1.62
CA ALA A 50 11.38 1.84 2.88
C ALA A 50 10.01 2.27 3.43
N GLU A 51 9.13 2.79 2.56
CA GLU A 51 7.78 3.20 2.94
C GLU A 51 6.91 2.00 3.34
N SER A 52 6.94 0.91 2.58
CA SER A 52 6.28 -0.36 2.95
C SER A 52 6.73 -0.85 4.33
N SER A 53 8.03 -0.78 4.62
CA SER A 53 8.59 -1.18 5.92
C SER A 53 8.11 -0.25 7.03
N ARG A 54 8.09 1.06 6.77
CA ARG A 54 7.59 2.07 7.72
C ARG A 54 6.11 1.85 8.05
N ILE A 55 5.29 1.60 7.04
CA ILE A 55 3.85 1.29 7.20
C ILE A 55 3.70 0.01 8.04
N THR A 56 4.46 -1.03 7.70
CA THR A 56 4.43 -2.31 8.44
C THR A 56 4.75 -2.11 9.92
N THR A 57 5.86 -1.42 10.23
CA THR A 57 6.25 -1.13 11.62
C THR A 57 5.17 -0.36 12.37
N LYS A 58 4.61 0.70 11.78
CA LYS A 58 3.55 1.48 12.42
C LYS A 58 2.28 0.66 12.64
N GLY A 59 1.86 -0.14 11.67
CA GLY A 59 0.69 -1.01 11.84
C GLY A 59 0.88 -2.04 12.96
N LEU A 60 2.09 -2.56 13.14
CA LEU A 60 2.41 -3.44 14.27
C LEU A 60 2.40 -2.70 15.62
N GLU A 61 2.92 -1.47 15.68
CA GLU A 61 2.84 -0.61 16.87
C GLU A 61 1.38 -0.32 17.26
N GLU A 62 0.53 0.00 16.28
CA GLU A 62 -0.91 0.25 16.49
C GLU A 62 -1.63 -1.00 16.98
N LEU A 63 -1.39 -2.17 16.37
CA LEU A 63 -1.93 -3.45 16.82
C LEU A 63 -1.51 -3.76 18.26
N GLY A 64 -0.24 -3.57 18.60
CA GLY A 64 0.27 -3.79 19.95
C GLY A 64 -0.35 -2.84 20.98
N THR A 65 -0.47 -1.55 20.62
CA THR A 65 -1.11 -0.54 21.47
C THR A 65 -2.57 -0.88 21.73
N ARG A 66 -3.28 -1.34 20.71
CA ARG A 66 -4.68 -1.74 20.82
C ARG A 66 -4.85 -2.97 21.70
N ALA A 67 -4.03 -4.01 21.50
CA ALA A 67 -4.05 -5.22 22.33
C ALA A 67 -3.77 -4.90 23.82
N ALA A 68 -2.83 -3.99 24.09
CA ALA A 68 -2.53 -3.53 25.44
C ALA A 68 -3.72 -2.76 26.06
N SER A 69 -4.40 -1.93 25.27
CA SER A 69 -5.59 -1.18 25.69
C SER A 69 -6.74 -2.14 26.02
N TYR A 70 -7.05 -3.09 25.13
CA TYR A 70 -8.06 -4.13 25.40
C TYR A 70 -7.75 -4.93 26.67
N SER A 71 -6.48 -5.29 26.90
CA SER A 71 -6.07 -6.02 28.10
C SER A 71 -6.29 -5.21 29.38
N ARG A 72 -6.03 -3.90 29.33
CA ARG A 72 -6.29 -2.98 30.44
C ARG A 72 -7.79 -2.88 30.72
N ASP A 73 -8.59 -2.67 29.68
CA ASP A 73 -10.05 -2.54 29.80
C ASP A 73 -10.67 -3.83 30.34
N ALA A 74 -10.20 -4.99 29.88
CA ALA A 74 -10.65 -6.30 30.37
C ALA A 74 -10.32 -6.48 31.86
N PHE A 75 -9.14 -6.04 32.31
CA PHE A 75 -8.76 -6.08 33.72
C PHE A 75 -9.65 -5.17 34.57
N GLU A 76 -9.87 -3.92 34.13
CA GLU A 76 -10.72 -2.96 34.83
C GLU A 76 -12.16 -3.47 34.96
N LYS A 77 -12.74 -4.01 33.87
CA LYS A 77 -14.07 -4.64 33.88
C LYS A 77 -14.14 -5.85 34.81
N GLY A 78 -13.08 -6.66 34.88
CA GLY A 78 -13.02 -7.80 35.79
C GLY A 78 -13.02 -7.38 37.26
N VAL A 79 -12.27 -6.33 37.60
CA VAL A 79 -12.26 -5.75 38.96
C VAL A 79 -13.63 -5.17 39.31
N GLU A 80 -14.28 -4.48 38.38
CA GLU A 80 -15.63 -3.95 38.55
C GLU A 80 -16.67 -5.06 38.79
N ALA A 81 -16.61 -6.13 38.00
CA ALA A 81 -17.49 -7.29 38.17
C ALA A 81 -17.29 -7.95 39.54
N ALA A 82 -16.05 -8.12 39.99
CA ALA A 82 -15.75 -8.68 41.32
C ALA A 82 -16.30 -7.81 42.45
N ARG A 83 -16.16 -6.48 42.36
CA ARG A 83 -16.73 -5.54 43.33
C ARG A 83 -18.26 -5.61 43.36
N SER A 84 -18.89 -5.68 42.20
CA SER A 84 -20.35 -5.74 42.07
C SER A 84 -20.90 -7.03 42.68
N MET A 85 -20.27 -8.18 42.39
CA MET A 85 -20.66 -9.47 42.98
C MET A 85 -20.50 -9.48 44.51
N GLY A 86 -19.45 -8.86 45.05
CA GLY A 86 -19.25 -8.73 46.50
C GLY A 86 -20.33 -7.91 47.22
N GLY A 87 -21.08 -7.09 46.49
CA GLY A 87 -22.20 -6.29 46.99
C GLY A 87 -23.58 -6.91 46.79
N ALA A 88 -23.69 -8.07 46.13
CA ALA A 88 -24.98 -8.70 45.82
C ALA A 88 -25.72 -9.11 47.10
N GLN A 89 -27.01 -8.79 47.18
CA GLN A 89 -27.87 -9.05 48.34
C GLN A 89 -28.58 -10.42 48.24
N SER A 90 -28.55 -11.05 47.07
CA SER A 90 -29.17 -12.36 46.83
C SER A 90 -28.44 -13.18 45.74
N VAL A 91 -28.70 -14.49 45.71
CA VAL A 91 -28.18 -15.38 44.66
C VAL A 91 -28.72 -15.01 43.27
N GLN A 92 -29.96 -14.55 43.19
CA GLN A 92 -30.58 -14.16 41.93
C GLN A 92 -29.92 -12.91 41.35
N GLU A 93 -29.66 -11.90 42.18
CA GLU A 93 -28.89 -10.71 41.81
C GLU A 93 -27.48 -11.07 41.35
N ALA A 94 -26.79 -11.97 42.04
CA ALA A 94 -25.46 -12.44 41.64
C ALA A 94 -25.48 -13.15 40.28
N MET A 95 -26.51 -13.97 40.00
CA MET A 95 -26.68 -14.63 38.70
C MET A 95 -26.94 -13.62 37.56
N GLU A 96 -27.76 -12.60 37.81
CA GLU A 96 -28.02 -11.53 36.85
C GLU A 96 -26.75 -10.72 36.54
N MET A 97 -25.97 -10.38 37.58
CA MET A 97 -24.67 -9.71 37.43
C MET A 97 -23.69 -10.55 36.60
N GLN A 98 -23.58 -11.85 36.90
CA GLN A 98 -22.69 -12.74 36.16
C GLN A 98 -23.12 -12.92 34.70
N ALA A 99 -24.42 -13.05 34.43
CA ALA A 99 -24.95 -13.12 33.07
C ALA A 99 -24.67 -11.83 32.27
N SER A 100 -24.87 -10.67 32.90
CA SER A 100 -24.56 -9.37 32.29
C SER A 100 -23.06 -9.22 32.00
N PHE A 101 -22.20 -9.59 32.95
CA PHE A 101 -20.75 -9.58 32.76
C PHE A 101 -20.33 -10.48 31.59
N THR A 102 -20.78 -11.75 31.57
CA THR A 102 -20.45 -12.67 30.48
C THR A 102 -20.91 -12.15 29.11
N LYS A 103 -22.12 -11.60 29.04
CA LYS A 103 -22.62 -10.99 27.80
C LYS A 103 -21.73 -9.83 27.35
N SER A 104 -21.43 -8.89 28.25
CA SER A 104 -20.60 -7.72 27.93
C SER A 104 -19.16 -8.10 27.53
N ALA A 105 -18.58 -9.11 28.19
CA ALA A 105 -17.26 -9.61 27.87
C ALA A 105 -17.23 -10.28 26.48
N PHE A 106 -18.28 -11.01 26.12
CA PHE A 106 -18.41 -11.62 24.80
C PHE A 106 -18.58 -10.58 23.69
N GLU A 107 -19.43 -9.56 23.91
CA GLU A 107 -19.60 -8.45 22.97
C GLU A 107 -18.28 -7.70 22.75
N ALA A 108 -17.57 -7.36 23.83
CA ALA A 108 -16.27 -6.68 23.75
C ALA A 108 -15.21 -7.53 23.03
N TYR A 109 -15.19 -8.85 23.23
CA TYR A 109 -14.28 -9.75 22.53
C TYR A 109 -14.55 -9.79 21.02
N LEU A 110 -15.82 -9.91 20.62
CA LEU A 110 -16.19 -9.91 19.20
C LEU A 110 -15.87 -8.57 18.54
N GLU A 111 -16.10 -7.47 19.22
CA GLU A 111 -15.74 -6.13 18.75
C GLU A 111 -14.23 -6.04 18.49
N GLU A 112 -13.41 -6.45 19.46
CA GLU A 112 -11.96 -6.39 19.33
C GLU A 112 -11.42 -7.32 18.25
N MET A 113 -11.97 -8.53 18.13
CA MET A 113 -11.61 -9.47 17.06
C MET A 113 -11.89 -8.88 15.67
N ASN A 114 -13.05 -8.26 15.47
CA ASN A 114 -13.40 -7.60 14.22
C ASN A 114 -12.46 -6.43 13.93
N ALA A 115 -12.17 -5.62 14.94
CA ALA A 115 -11.28 -4.47 14.79
C ALA A 115 -9.85 -4.88 14.43
N MET A 116 -9.28 -5.87 15.13
CA MET A 116 -7.95 -6.42 14.83
C MET A 116 -7.90 -7.00 13.41
N THR A 117 -8.94 -7.70 12.98
CA THR A 117 -9.04 -8.26 11.62
C THR A 117 -9.04 -7.14 10.57
N GLY A 118 -9.83 -6.08 10.79
CA GLY A 118 -9.88 -4.91 9.90
C GLY A 118 -8.55 -4.15 9.84
N MET A 119 -7.87 -3.99 10.98
CA MET A 119 -6.54 -3.38 11.04
C MET A 119 -5.50 -4.21 10.28
N PHE A 120 -5.48 -5.54 10.47
CA PHE A 120 -4.54 -6.40 9.76
C PHE A 120 -4.77 -6.39 8.25
N ALA A 121 -6.03 -6.45 7.80
CA ALA A 121 -6.36 -6.33 6.38
C ALA A 121 -5.92 -4.98 5.79
N SER A 122 -6.11 -3.90 6.55
CA SER A 122 -5.66 -2.56 6.15
C SER A 122 -4.15 -2.47 6.07
N LEU A 123 -3.44 -3.03 7.06
CA LEU A 123 -1.97 -3.07 7.09
C LEU A 123 -1.40 -3.77 5.84
N VAL A 124 -1.93 -4.95 5.49
CA VAL A 124 -1.49 -5.67 4.29
C VAL A 124 -1.72 -4.85 3.02
N ARG A 125 -2.91 -4.24 2.89
CA ARG A 125 -3.26 -3.39 1.75
C ARG A 125 -2.32 -2.19 1.64
N GLU A 126 -2.07 -1.50 2.74
CA GLU A 126 -1.27 -0.28 2.77
C GLU A 126 0.22 -0.56 2.60
N ALA A 127 0.75 -1.61 3.23
CA ALA A 127 2.14 -2.01 3.06
C ALA A 127 2.44 -2.45 1.63
N SER A 128 1.49 -3.06 0.92
CA SER A 128 1.68 -3.52 -0.46
C SER A 128 1.54 -2.39 -1.50
N ALA A 129 0.87 -1.29 -1.16
CA ALA A 129 0.55 -0.23 -2.11
C ALA A 129 1.78 0.47 -2.74
N PRO A 130 2.86 0.79 -2.00
CA PRO A 130 4.07 1.36 -2.58
C PRO A 130 4.69 0.45 -3.65
N LEU A 131 4.75 -0.86 -3.40
CA LEU A 131 5.31 -1.84 -4.33
C LEU A 131 4.45 -1.98 -5.59
N ASN A 132 3.12 -2.03 -5.43
CA ASN A 132 2.18 -2.08 -6.55
C ASN A 132 2.27 -0.83 -7.43
N THR A 133 2.49 0.34 -6.83
CA THR A 133 2.69 1.59 -7.56
C THR A 133 3.93 1.50 -8.45
N GLN A 134 5.05 1.01 -7.92
CA GLN A 134 6.28 0.88 -8.72
C GLN A 134 6.16 -0.16 -9.84
N ALA A 135 5.44 -1.26 -9.61
CA ALA A 135 5.14 -2.22 -10.67
C ALA A 135 4.37 -1.57 -11.83
N GLY A 136 3.40 -0.69 -11.53
CA GLY A 136 2.67 0.08 -12.53
C GLY A 136 3.53 1.09 -13.29
N GLU A 137 4.43 1.78 -12.59
CA GLU A 137 5.40 2.71 -13.18
C GLU A 137 6.35 1.98 -14.15
N PHE A 138 6.82 0.78 -13.78
CA PHE A 138 7.65 -0.06 -14.66
C PHE A 138 6.91 -0.44 -15.94
N VAL A 139 5.65 -0.87 -15.84
CA VAL A 139 4.83 -1.20 -17.02
C VAL A 139 4.66 0.03 -17.92
N SER A 140 4.45 1.21 -17.33
CA SER A 140 4.30 2.46 -18.06
C SER A 140 5.60 2.85 -18.80
N MET A 141 6.76 2.66 -18.17
CA MET A 141 8.06 2.84 -18.82
C MET A 141 8.25 1.90 -20.02
N MET A 142 7.89 0.61 -19.87
CA MET A 142 7.96 -0.36 -20.97
C MET A 142 7.04 0.02 -22.14
N GLN A 143 5.84 0.50 -21.85
CA GLN A 143 4.91 0.99 -22.88
C GLN A 143 5.42 2.23 -23.61
N LYS A 144 6.05 3.17 -22.87
CA LYS A 144 6.70 4.34 -23.49
C LYS A 144 7.90 3.96 -24.36
N SER A 145 8.56 2.84 -24.04
CA SER A 145 9.76 2.35 -24.76
C SER A 145 9.45 1.54 -26.02
N ALA A 146 8.23 1.00 -26.15
CA ALA A 146 7.69 0.40 -27.39
C ALA A 146 7.31 1.47 -28.42
#